data_AF-A0A934XRV8-F1
#
_entry.id   AF-A0A934XRV8-F1
#
_cell.length_a   1.000
_cell.length_b   1.000
_cell.length_c   1.000
_cell.angle_alpha   90.00
_cell.angle_beta   90.00
_cell.angle_gamma   90.00
#
_symmetry.space_group_name_H-M   'P 1'
#
loop_
_entity.id
_entity.type
_entity.pdbx_description
1 polymer ?
#
loop_
_entity_poly.entity_id
_entity_poly.type
_entity_poly.pdbx_seq_one_letter_code
_entity_poly.pdbx_strand_id
1 'polypeptide(L)'
;MTIVCRGVRGATTVDSNTREEVLRRTREMLALMIRLNGIHPDEVAAALFTTTTDVNSEFPAFAARQLGWLNAALMCGHEMAVPGALGMCIRVLVFWNTDRAAADLHHVYVRGARHLRPDKAALPPVNWDSLNDWIERQMQSWRERRQAQNQALLPPRRARAGRNRYDLCQLRGFSAHENSRQPSIEPRSGPGHRGRARRRSRDGERLPRHFRASMVRIRSKPASSTSTSRC
;
A
#
# COMPACT_ATOMS: atom_id res chain seq x y z
N MET A 1 30.80 -15.64 2.43
CA MET A 1 30.36 -14.32 2.92
C MET A 1 29.12 -14.53 3.78
N THR A 2 29.02 -13.87 4.93
CA THR A 2 27.91 -14.08 5.87
C THR A 2 26.79 -13.10 5.56
N ILE A 3 25.59 -13.60 5.25
CA ILE A 3 24.41 -12.78 5.05
C ILE A 3 23.82 -12.42 6.41
N VAL A 4 23.62 -11.12 6.65
CA VAL A 4 23.02 -10.58 7.88
C VAL A 4 21.96 -9.54 7.55
N CYS A 5 20.96 -9.43 8.41
CA CYS A 5 19.93 -8.40 8.27
C CYS A 5 20.48 -7.03 8.72
N ARG A 6 20.39 -6.02 7.85
CA ARG A 6 20.84 -4.64 8.07
C ARG A 6 19.72 -3.65 7.83
N GLY A 7 19.75 -2.54 8.56
CA GLY A 7 18.81 -1.44 8.42
C GLY A 7 19.33 -0.35 7.48
N VAL A 8 18.63 -0.09 6.37
CA VAL A 8 18.90 1.07 5.50
C VAL A 8 17.83 2.13 5.74
N ARG A 9 18.24 3.38 5.95
CA ARG A 9 17.34 4.50 6.26
C ARG A 9 17.16 5.39 5.05
N GLY A 10 15.93 5.84 4.84
CA GLY A 10 15.59 6.88 3.90
C GLY A 10 14.71 7.95 4.54
N ALA A 11 14.85 9.20 4.11
CA ALA A 11 13.90 10.26 4.40
C ALA A 11 13.82 11.28 3.24
N THR A 12 12.61 11.77 3.00
CA THR A 12 12.29 12.80 2.00
C THR A 12 11.17 13.70 2.52
N THR A 13 10.93 14.80 1.82
CA THR A 13 9.79 15.70 2.07
C THR A 13 8.92 15.82 0.82
N VAL A 14 7.64 16.05 1.03
CA VAL A 14 6.65 16.37 -0.02
C VAL A 14 6.33 17.86 0.02
N ASP A 15 6.11 18.47 -1.14
CA ASP A 15 5.75 19.90 -1.20
C ASP A 15 4.25 20.12 -0.97
N SER A 16 3.43 19.10 -1.25
CA SER A 16 1.99 19.11 -1.04
C SER A 16 1.47 17.73 -0.62
N ASN A 17 0.42 17.71 0.19
CA ASN A 17 -0.21 16.46 0.65
C ASN A 17 -1.19 15.94 -0.41
N THR A 18 -0.66 15.54 -1.57
CA THR A 18 -1.42 14.91 -2.66
C THR A 18 -0.92 13.50 -2.89
N ARG A 19 -1.77 12.63 -3.44
CA ARG A 19 -1.44 11.22 -3.68
C ARG A 19 -0.23 11.10 -4.62
N GLU A 20 -0.23 11.88 -5.69
CA GLU A 20 0.78 11.88 -6.72
C GLU A 20 2.14 12.28 -6.14
N GLU A 21 2.16 13.32 -5.31
CA GLU A 21 3.37 13.85 -4.69
C GLU A 21 3.95 12.86 -3.68
N VAL A 22 3.13 12.31 -2.78
CA VAL A 22 3.56 11.30 -1.80
C VAL A 22 4.19 10.10 -2.50
N LEU A 23 3.54 9.58 -3.53
CA LEU A 23 4.06 8.43 -4.25
C LEU A 23 5.32 8.76 -5.05
N ARG A 24 5.37 9.93 -5.71
CA ARG A 24 6.54 10.36 -6.49
C ARG A 24 7.77 10.54 -5.61
N ARG A 25 7.66 11.30 -4.52
CA ARG A 25 8.77 11.52 -3.58
C ARG A 25 9.23 10.22 -2.92
N THR A 26 8.30 9.32 -2.60
CA THR A 26 8.64 8.00 -2.06
C THR A 26 9.38 7.15 -3.09
N ARG A 27 8.93 7.10 -4.35
CA ARG A 27 9.62 6.36 -5.43
C ARG A 27 11.03 6.89 -5.66
N GLU A 28 11.19 8.21 -5.76
CA GLU A 28 12.50 8.87 -5.91
C GLU A 28 13.47 8.48 -4.79
N MET A 29 13.02 8.53 -3.54
CA MET A 29 13.81 8.13 -2.38
C MET A 29 14.21 6.65 -2.44
N LEU A 30 13.26 5.75 -2.67
CA LEU A 30 13.52 4.31 -2.75
C LEU A 30 14.43 3.96 -3.94
N ALA A 31 14.25 4.61 -5.09
CA ALA A 31 15.08 4.42 -6.27
C ALA A 31 16.54 4.79 -6.01
N LEU A 32 16.79 5.89 -5.30
CA LEU A 32 18.14 6.25 -4.87
C LEU A 32 18.73 5.23 -3.90
N MET A 33 17.94 4.77 -2.93
CA MET A 33 18.38 3.72 -2.00
C MET A 33 18.79 2.46 -2.75
N ILE A 34 17.98 2.03 -3.72
CA ILE A 34 18.26 0.87 -4.57
C ILE A 34 19.54 1.09 -5.38
N ARG A 35 19.68 2.23 -6.07
CA ARG A 35 20.85 2.49 -6.94
C ARG A 35 22.17 2.60 -6.16
N LEU A 36 22.16 3.23 -4.99
CA LEU A 36 23.37 3.42 -4.19
C LEU A 36 23.79 2.14 -3.46
N ASN A 37 22.84 1.30 -3.07
CA ASN A 37 23.12 0.10 -2.31
C ASN A 37 23.15 -1.18 -3.15
N GLY A 38 22.55 -1.18 -4.35
CA GLY A 38 22.39 -2.39 -5.17
C GLY A 38 21.32 -3.35 -4.64
N ILE A 39 20.31 -2.84 -3.91
CA ILE A 39 19.30 -3.67 -3.24
C ILE A 39 18.45 -4.40 -4.29
N HIS A 40 18.41 -5.73 -4.20
CA HIS A 40 17.45 -6.53 -4.97
C HIS A 40 16.14 -6.73 -4.20
N PRO A 41 14.95 -6.66 -4.83
CA PRO A 41 13.67 -6.85 -4.14
C PRO A 41 13.56 -8.14 -3.32
N ASP A 42 14.14 -9.24 -3.80
CA ASP A 42 14.10 -10.55 -3.11
C ASP A 42 14.97 -10.61 -1.84
N GLU A 43 15.86 -9.64 -1.64
CA GLU A 43 16.72 -9.55 -0.45
C GLU A 43 16.08 -8.68 0.65
N VAL A 44 14.98 -7.99 0.34
CA VAL A 44 14.27 -7.13 1.29
C VAL A 44 13.34 -7.98 2.14
N ALA A 45 13.69 -8.16 3.41
CA ALA A 45 12.86 -8.88 4.36
C ALA A 45 11.58 -8.10 4.70
N ALA A 46 11.73 -6.81 5.01
CA ALA A 46 10.62 -5.93 5.36
C ALA A 46 10.97 -4.45 5.18
N ALA A 47 9.97 -3.59 5.14
CA ALA A 47 10.16 -2.14 5.23
C ALA A 47 9.06 -1.47 6.05
N LEU A 48 9.49 -0.56 6.93
CA LEU A 48 8.61 0.29 7.75
C LEU A 48 8.66 1.70 7.21
N PHE A 49 7.51 2.23 6.82
CA PHE A 49 7.33 3.61 6.39
C PHE A 49 6.69 4.40 7.52
N THR A 50 7.22 5.60 7.80
CA THR A 50 6.56 6.56 8.69
C THR A 50 6.30 7.86 7.96
N THR A 51 5.15 8.48 8.24
CA THR A 51 4.84 9.83 7.77
C THR A 51 4.59 10.74 8.95
N THR A 52 4.91 12.02 8.82
CA THR A 52 4.33 13.02 9.72
C THR A 52 2.81 13.07 9.55
N THR A 53 2.09 13.49 10.59
CA THR A 53 0.61 13.44 10.62
C THR A 53 -0.06 14.36 9.61
N ASP A 54 0.68 15.34 9.08
CA ASP A 54 0.27 16.24 8.00
C ASP A 54 0.33 15.60 6.59
N VAL A 55 0.85 14.37 6.48
CA VAL A 55 0.84 13.56 5.25
C VAL A 55 -0.11 12.37 5.42
N ASN A 56 -1.27 12.46 4.78
CA ASN A 56 -2.35 11.48 4.90
C ASN A 56 -3.08 11.18 3.58
N SER A 57 -2.58 11.69 2.45
CA SER A 57 -3.20 11.53 1.13
C SER A 57 -3.01 10.14 0.51
N GLU A 58 -1.97 9.40 0.92
CA GLU A 58 -1.65 8.07 0.38
C GLU A 58 -0.69 7.29 1.29
N PHE A 59 -0.69 5.95 1.17
CA PHE A 59 0.29 5.06 1.79
C PHE A 59 1.61 5.01 1.01
N PRO A 60 2.75 5.41 1.61
CA PRO A 60 4.06 5.35 0.93
C PRO A 60 4.45 3.94 0.47
N ALA A 61 4.03 2.89 1.20
CA ALA A 61 4.30 1.50 0.84
C ALA A 61 3.81 1.11 -0.58
N PHE A 62 2.80 1.82 -1.12
CA PHE A 62 2.35 1.58 -2.48
C PHE A 62 3.45 1.87 -3.52
N ALA A 63 4.31 2.87 -3.28
CA ALA A 63 5.45 3.17 -4.13
C ALA A 63 6.47 2.00 -4.17
N ALA A 64 6.70 1.33 -3.04
CA ALA A 64 7.59 0.17 -3.00
C ALA A 64 7.04 -1.01 -3.83
N ARG A 65 5.73 -1.24 -3.79
CA ARG A 65 5.07 -2.25 -4.65
C ARG A 65 5.22 -1.92 -6.13
N GLN A 66 5.14 -0.64 -6.51
CA GLN A 66 5.38 -0.20 -7.88
C GLN A 66 6.82 -0.47 -8.36
N LEU A 67 7.78 -0.50 -7.44
CA LEU A 67 9.19 -0.82 -7.70
C LEU A 67 9.51 -2.32 -7.59
N GLY A 68 8.50 -3.18 -7.41
CA GLY A 68 8.68 -4.63 -7.40
C GLY A 68 8.79 -5.30 -6.04
N TRP A 69 8.63 -4.56 -4.94
CA TRP A 69 8.63 -5.13 -3.59
C TRP A 69 7.28 -5.79 -3.28
N LEU A 70 6.92 -6.79 -4.09
CA LEU A 70 5.63 -7.48 -4.03
C LEU A 70 5.57 -8.52 -2.91
N ASN A 71 6.73 -9.12 -2.58
CA ASN A 71 6.86 -10.19 -1.59
C ASN A 71 7.36 -9.68 -0.23
N ALA A 72 7.93 -8.47 -0.17
CA ALA A 72 8.43 -7.89 1.07
C ALA A 72 7.28 -7.50 2.02
N ALA A 73 7.46 -7.69 3.32
CA ALA A 73 6.50 -7.24 4.32
C ALA A 73 6.57 -5.70 4.47
N LEU A 74 5.50 -4.99 4.10
CA LEU A 74 5.44 -3.53 4.14
C LEU A 74 4.43 -3.05 5.19
N MET A 75 4.84 -2.11 6.04
CA MET A 75 3.97 -1.48 7.04
C MET A 75 4.13 0.04 7.00
N CYS A 76 3.03 0.76 7.24
CA CYS A 76 3.02 2.21 7.38
C CYS A 76 2.56 2.60 8.79
N GLY A 77 3.10 3.69 9.31
CA GLY A 77 2.64 4.32 10.56
C GLY A 77 2.84 5.83 10.53
N HIS A 78 2.36 6.51 11.56
CA HIS A 78 2.69 7.91 11.78
C HIS A 78 3.91 8.04 12.69
N GLU A 79 4.77 8.99 12.34
CA GLU A 79 5.91 9.39 13.14
C GLU A 79 5.46 10.18 14.37
N MET A 80 6.29 10.21 15.41
CA MET A 80 6.04 11.04 16.59
C MET A 80 5.85 12.52 16.22
N ALA A 81 4.76 13.12 16.69
CA ALA A 81 4.41 14.52 16.44
C ALA A 81 5.14 15.46 17.42
N VAL A 82 6.44 15.65 17.21
CA VAL A 82 7.27 16.57 18.02
C VAL A 82 7.09 18.02 17.55
N PRO A 83 6.77 18.99 18.44
CA PRO A 83 6.68 20.40 18.07
C PRO A 83 7.98 20.92 17.44
N GLY A 84 7.86 21.66 16.33
CA GLY A 84 9.01 22.22 15.60
C GLY A 84 9.82 21.20 14.78
N ALA A 85 9.42 19.92 14.77
CA ALA A 85 10.05 18.93 13.90
C ALA A 85 9.71 19.17 12.42
N LEU A 86 10.51 18.54 11.55
CA LEU A 86 10.32 18.61 10.11
C LEU A 86 8.96 18.00 9.71
N GLY A 87 8.04 18.85 9.26
CA GLY A 87 6.74 18.47 8.70
C GLY A 87 6.85 17.93 7.27
N MET A 88 5.71 17.50 6.73
CA MET A 88 5.58 16.98 5.36
C MET A 88 6.64 15.92 4.99
N CYS A 89 7.00 15.07 5.95
CA CYS A 89 8.15 14.20 5.86
C CYS A 89 7.74 12.72 5.82
N ILE A 90 8.35 11.99 4.88
CA ILE A 90 8.21 10.55 4.73
C ILE A 90 9.57 9.92 5.07
N ARG A 91 9.55 8.89 5.91
CA ARG A 91 10.74 8.13 6.32
C ARG A 91 10.54 6.66 6.01
N VAL A 92 11.64 5.95 5.79
CA VAL A 92 11.65 4.50 5.63
C VAL A 92 12.81 3.88 6.40
N LEU A 93 12.56 2.72 7.00
CA LEU A 93 13.56 1.78 7.47
C LEU A 93 13.37 0.47 6.71
N VAL A 94 14.37 0.10 5.91
CA VAL A 94 14.39 -1.14 5.13
C VAL A 94 15.23 -2.16 5.88
N PHE A 95 14.66 -3.35 6.12
CA PHE A 95 15.37 -4.52 6.62
C PHE A 95 15.87 -5.33 5.42
N TRP A 96 17.17 -5.27 5.17
CA TRP A 96 17.82 -5.84 4.00
C TRP A 96 18.81 -6.93 4.40
N ASN A 97 18.68 -8.11 3.81
CA ASN A 97 19.62 -9.21 3.99
C ASN A 97 20.79 -9.02 3.02
N THR A 98 21.98 -8.74 3.56
CA THR A 98 23.15 -8.41 2.74
C THR A 98 24.43 -8.91 3.41
N ASP A 99 25.47 -9.13 2.62
CA ASP A 99 26.85 -9.35 3.07
C ASP A 99 27.63 -8.05 3.29
N ARG A 100 27.07 -6.89 2.90
CA ARG A 100 27.71 -5.59 3.08
C ARG A 100 27.84 -5.24 4.56
N ALA A 101 28.96 -4.59 4.91
CA ALA A 101 29.15 -4.04 6.24
C ALA A 101 28.22 -2.85 6.47
N ALA A 102 27.79 -2.65 7.72
CA ALA A 102 26.89 -1.54 8.06
C ALA A 102 27.49 -0.16 7.76
N ALA A 103 28.82 -0.03 7.81
CA ALA A 103 29.53 1.21 7.49
C ALA A 103 29.44 1.60 6.01
N ASP A 104 29.26 0.60 5.12
CA ASP A 104 29.23 0.80 3.67
C ASP A 104 27.82 1.11 3.16
N LEU A 105 26.81 1.13 4.03
CA LEU A 105 25.43 1.35 3.64
C LEU A 105 25.15 2.84 3.41
N HIS A 106 24.59 3.14 2.24
CA HIS A 106 24.18 4.49 1.89
C HIS A 106 22.75 4.74 2.35
N HIS A 107 22.62 5.53 3.43
CA HIS A 107 21.35 6.07 3.86
C HIS A 107 20.98 7.29 3.00
N VAL A 108 19.70 7.44 2.64
CA VAL A 108 19.27 8.47 1.68
C VAL A 108 18.44 9.54 2.37
N TYR A 109 19.01 10.73 2.52
CA TYR A 109 18.32 11.91 3.03
C TYR A 109 18.28 12.96 1.95
N VAL A 110 17.10 13.24 1.40
CA VAL A 110 16.94 14.16 0.26
C VAL A 110 15.92 15.25 0.55
N ARG A 111 15.99 16.35 -0.21
CA ARG A 111 15.08 17.50 -0.08
C ARG A 111 15.17 18.12 1.32
N GLY A 112 14.03 18.48 1.93
CA GLY A 112 13.99 19.05 3.28
C GLY A 112 14.56 18.12 4.35
N ALA A 113 14.58 16.81 4.10
CA ALA A 113 15.07 15.80 5.05
C ALA A 113 16.60 15.73 5.16
N ARG A 114 17.36 16.44 4.32
CA ARG A 114 18.83 16.53 4.42
C ARG A 114 19.30 17.02 5.79
N HIS A 115 18.52 17.88 6.43
CA HIS A 115 18.83 18.45 7.75
C HIS A 115 18.72 17.44 8.90
N LEU A 116 18.05 16.29 8.71
CA LEU A 116 17.88 15.30 9.77
C LEU A 116 19.20 14.60 10.14
N ARG A 117 20.14 14.49 9.21
CA ARG A 117 21.43 13.83 9.36
C ARG A 117 22.50 14.51 8.50
N PRO A 118 23.00 15.69 8.90
CA PRO A 118 24.00 16.41 8.10
C PRO A 118 25.26 15.57 7.86
N ASP A 119 25.60 14.66 8.77
CA ASP A 119 26.73 13.72 8.66
C ASP A 119 26.52 12.59 7.64
N LYS A 120 25.29 12.30 7.23
CA LYS A 120 24.94 11.23 6.26
C LYS A 120 24.15 11.73 5.04
N ALA A 121 23.91 13.03 4.95
CA ALA A 121 23.16 13.64 3.84
C ALA A 121 24.04 13.94 2.61
N ALA A 122 25.36 13.81 2.73
CA ALA A 122 26.30 13.93 1.62
C ALA A 122 26.13 12.73 0.67
N LEU A 123 25.31 12.92 -0.35
CA LEU A 123 25.12 11.97 -1.45
C LEU A 123 25.88 12.47 -2.69
N PRO A 124 26.34 11.57 -3.58
CA PRO A 124 26.82 11.99 -4.88
C PRO A 124 25.74 12.80 -5.62
N PRO A 125 26.11 13.72 -6.52
CA PRO A 125 25.15 14.51 -7.28
C PRO A 125 24.11 13.62 -7.96
N VAL A 126 22.83 13.86 -7.65
CA VAL A 126 21.72 13.08 -8.22
C VAL A 126 21.20 13.81 -9.45
N ASN A 127 21.29 13.14 -10.61
CA ASN A 127 20.54 13.53 -11.80
C ASN A 127 19.11 12.96 -11.66
N TRP A 128 18.13 13.83 -11.40
CA TRP A 128 16.74 13.45 -11.15
C TRP A 128 16.03 12.94 -12.41
N ASP A 129 16.36 13.48 -13.59
CA ASP A 129 15.75 13.05 -14.85
C ASP A 129 16.16 11.62 -15.16
N SER A 130 17.47 11.33 -15.10
CA SER A 130 17.99 9.96 -15.24
C SER A 130 17.41 8.98 -14.22
N LEU A 131 17.15 9.44 -13.00
CA LEU A 131 16.51 8.63 -11.97
C LEU A 131 15.05 8.34 -12.31
N ASN A 132 14.31 9.34 -12.78
CA ASN A 132 12.90 9.20 -13.17
C ASN A 132 12.76 8.26 -14.38
N ASP A 133 13.62 8.40 -15.40
CA ASP A 133 13.67 7.49 -16.54
C ASP A 133 13.94 6.03 -16.09
N TRP A 134 14.81 5.87 -15.09
CA TRP A 134 15.04 4.55 -14.49
C TRP A 134 13.80 4.02 -13.76
N ILE A 135 13.13 4.86 -12.96
CA ILE A 135 11.89 4.48 -12.24
C ILE A 135 10.82 4.04 -13.22
N GLU A 136 10.61 4.78 -14.30
CA GLU A 136 9.61 4.47 -15.33
C GLU A 136 9.89 3.14 -16.00
N ARG A 137 11.15 2.88 -16.39
CA ARG A 137 11.57 1.58 -16.94
C ARG A 137 11.34 0.44 -15.96
N GLN A 138 11.68 0.62 -14.68
CA GLN A 138 11.41 -0.39 -13.66
C GLN A 138 9.92 -0.69 -13.54
N MET A 139 9.08 0.35 -13.42
CA MET A 139 7.63 0.20 -13.31
C MET A 139 7.03 -0.49 -14.54
N GLN A 140 7.52 -0.17 -15.74
CA GLN A 140 7.07 -0.80 -16.98
C GLN A 140 7.44 -2.30 -17.01
N SER A 141 8.67 -2.65 -16.63
CA SER A 141 9.11 -4.06 -16.55
C SER A 141 8.25 -4.89 -15.58
N TRP A 142 7.80 -4.29 -14.47
CA TRP A 142 6.94 -4.98 -13.50
C TRP A 142 5.51 -5.10 -14.00
N ARG A 143 5.00 -4.11 -14.73
CA ARG A 143 3.69 -4.19 -15.41
C ARG A 143 3.68 -5.31 -16.43
N GLU A 144 4.72 -5.42 -17.25
CA GLU A 144 4.85 -6.46 -18.27
C GLU A 144 4.95 -7.85 -17.63
N ARG A 145 5.79 -8.03 -16.60
CA ARG A 145 5.88 -9.29 -15.84
C ARG A 145 4.54 -9.69 -15.24
N ARG A 146 3.80 -8.73 -14.67
CA ARG A 146 2.48 -8.98 -14.09
C ARG A 146 1.43 -9.31 -15.16
N GLN A 147 1.47 -8.65 -16.32
CA GLN A 147 0.61 -8.96 -17.45
C GLN A 147 0.90 -10.36 -18.00
N ALA A 148 2.16 -10.72 -18.17
CA ALA A 148 2.58 -12.05 -18.60
C ALA A 148 2.13 -13.14 -17.61
N GLN A 149 2.28 -12.90 -16.31
CA GLN A 149 1.82 -13.83 -15.28
C GLN A 149 0.29 -13.99 -15.29
N ASN A 150 -0.45 -12.90 -15.41
CA ASN A 150 -1.91 -12.94 -15.52
C ASN A 150 -2.38 -13.66 -16.79
N GLN A 151 -1.69 -13.45 -17.92
CA GLN A 151 -1.98 -14.11 -19.19
C GLN A 151 -1.72 -15.62 -19.11
N ALA A 152 -0.65 -16.05 -18.42
CA ALA A 152 -0.32 -17.45 -18.20
C ALA A 152 -1.32 -18.18 -17.29
N LEU A 153 -2.01 -17.45 -16.40
CA LEU A 153 -3.07 -17.99 -15.53
C LEU A 153 -4.42 -18.15 -16.24
N LEU A 154 -4.57 -17.65 -17.48
CA LEU A 154 -5.81 -17.86 -18.24
C LEU A 154 -5.93 -19.34 -18.64
N PRO A 155 -7.09 -19.98 -18.40
CA PRO A 155 -7.30 -21.34 -18.88
C PRO A 155 -7.15 -21.37 -20.41
N PRO A 156 -6.59 -22.45 -20.99
CA PRO A 156 -6.51 -22.58 -22.44
C PRO A 156 -7.90 -22.35 -23.03
N ARG A 157 -7.99 -21.48 -24.03
CA ARG A 157 -9.24 -21.26 -24.76
C ARG A 157 -9.73 -22.62 -25.22
N ARG A 158 -10.81 -23.13 -24.64
CA ARG A 158 -11.47 -24.34 -25.15
C ARG A 158 -11.70 -24.08 -26.62
N ALA A 159 -11.00 -24.82 -27.49
CA ALA A 159 -11.37 -24.87 -28.89
C ALA A 159 -12.87 -25.18 -28.88
N ARG A 160 -13.68 -24.30 -29.48
CA ARG A 160 -15.06 -24.66 -29.78
C ARG A 160 -14.94 -25.85 -30.73
N ALA A 161 -14.91 -27.06 -30.19
CA ALA A 161 -15.17 -28.26 -30.95
C ALA A 161 -16.53 -27.97 -31.59
N GLY A 162 -16.54 -27.77 -32.90
CA GLY A 162 -17.74 -27.58 -33.68
C GLY A 162 -18.58 -28.82 -33.53
N ARG A 163 -19.40 -28.87 -32.48
CA ARG A 163 -20.47 -29.85 -32.39
C ARG A 163 -21.52 -29.37 -33.36
N ASN A 164 -21.46 -29.90 -34.57
CA ASN A 164 -22.56 -29.84 -35.49
C ASN A 164 -23.77 -30.44 -34.75
N ARG A 165 -24.88 -29.68 -34.66
CA ARG A 165 -26.06 -30.07 -33.86
C ARG A 165 -26.73 -31.37 -34.34
N TYR A 166 -26.32 -31.90 -35.49
CA TYR A 166 -26.95 -33.04 -36.16
C TYR A 166 -26.36 -34.42 -35.82
N ASP A 167 -25.21 -34.53 -35.15
CA ASP A 167 -24.60 -35.85 -34.87
C ASP A 167 -25.13 -36.58 -33.63
N LEU A 168 -25.99 -35.94 -32.82
CA LEU A 168 -26.55 -36.56 -31.60
C LEU A 168 -27.82 -37.39 -31.84
N CYS A 169 -28.33 -37.46 -33.08
CA CYS A 169 -29.60 -38.13 -33.39
C CYS A 169 -29.46 -39.58 -33.90
N GLN A 170 -28.26 -40.09 -34.18
CA GLN A 170 -28.09 -41.45 -34.74
C GLN A 170 -27.62 -42.52 -33.74
N LEU A 171 -27.29 -42.16 -32.50
CA LEU A 171 -26.79 -43.12 -31.49
C LEU A 171 -27.84 -43.61 -30.49
N ARG A 172 -29.11 -43.27 -30.69
CA ARG A 172 -30.22 -43.89 -29.95
C ARG A 172 -31.20 -44.47 -30.95
N GLY A 173 -30.92 -45.70 -31.38
CA GLY A 173 -31.93 -46.57 -31.98
C GLY A 173 -33.04 -46.80 -30.96
N PHE A 174 -34.10 -46.00 -31.05
CA PHE A 174 -35.38 -46.28 -30.42
C PHE A 174 -36.43 -46.23 -31.52
N SER A 175 -36.89 -47.42 -31.90
CA SER A 175 -38.04 -47.65 -32.76
C SER A 175 -39.27 -47.00 -32.13
N ALA A 176 -39.94 -46.14 -32.89
CA ALA A 176 -41.19 -45.53 -32.49
C ALA A 176 -42.33 -46.54 -32.75
N HIS A 177 -42.76 -47.22 -31.69
CA HIS A 177 -44.09 -47.82 -31.63
C HIS A 177 -44.81 -47.31 -30.37
N GLU A 178 -45.96 -46.68 -30.63
CA GLU A 178 -47.17 -46.57 -29.79
C GLU A 178 -47.01 -46.35 -28.27
N ASN A 179 -47.55 -45.26 -27.73
CA ASN A 179 -48.97 -45.23 -27.38
C ASN A 179 -49.34 -43.88 -26.75
N SER A 180 -50.39 -43.29 -27.31
CA SER A 180 -51.25 -42.23 -26.79
C SER A 180 -51.51 -42.27 -25.27
N ARG A 181 -51.29 -41.14 -24.59
CA ARG A 181 -52.10 -40.60 -23.47
C ARG A 181 -51.54 -39.22 -23.05
N GLN A 182 -52.22 -38.15 -23.47
CA GLN A 182 -52.04 -36.81 -22.91
C GLN A 182 -52.76 -36.72 -21.54
N PRO A 183 -52.23 -35.92 -20.62
CA PRO A 183 -53.10 -35.13 -19.75
C PRO A 183 -52.79 -33.64 -19.86
N SER A 184 -53.84 -32.89 -20.16
CA SER A 184 -53.95 -31.44 -20.17
C SER A 184 -53.73 -30.87 -18.75
N ILE A 185 -52.88 -29.86 -18.61
CA ILE A 185 -52.77 -29.07 -17.37
C ILE A 185 -52.93 -27.59 -17.74
N GLU A 186 -54.03 -27.00 -17.26
CA GLU A 186 -54.36 -25.58 -17.39
C GLU A 186 -53.53 -24.69 -16.43
N PRO A 187 -53.28 -23.41 -16.78
CA PRO A 187 -52.56 -22.48 -15.92
C PRO A 187 -53.50 -21.83 -14.88
N ARG A 188 -53.21 -22.03 -13.58
CA ARG A 188 -53.88 -21.30 -12.50
C ARG A 188 -53.24 -19.93 -12.25
N SER A 189 -54.01 -18.88 -12.51
CA SER A 189 -53.84 -17.51 -12.02
C SER A 189 -54.18 -17.39 -10.52
N GLY A 190 -53.41 -16.61 -9.76
CA GLY A 190 -53.69 -16.24 -8.37
C GLY A 190 -53.36 -14.76 -8.09
N PRO A 191 -54.06 -14.09 -7.14
CA PRO A 191 -54.42 -12.68 -7.26
C PRO A 191 -53.46 -11.72 -6.54
N GLY A 192 -53.48 -10.47 -7.01
CA GLY A 192 -52.79 -9.34 -6.39
C GLY A 192 -53.49 -8.78 -5.14
N HIS A 193 -52.71 -8.15 -4.28
CA HIS A 193 -53.19 -7.18 -3.30
C HIS A 193 -52.26 -5.97 -3.26
N ARG A 194 -52.81 -4.80 -3.61
CA ARG A 194 -52.26 -3.47 -3.33
C ARG A 194 -52.59 -3.09 -1.88
N GLY A 195 -51.73 -2.34 -1.19
CA GLY A 195 -52.18 -1.62 0.01
C GLY A 195 -51.14 -0.98 0.93
N ARG A 196 -50.83 0.30 0.63
CA ARG A 196 -50.58 1.43 1.56
C ARG A 196 -49.24 1.59 2.30
N ALA A 197 -48.73 2.82 2.11
CA ALA A 197 -47.67 3.49 2.83
C ALA A 197 -48.03 3.89 4.28
N ARG A 198 -47.02 3.92 5.16
CA ARG A 198 -46.94 4.87 6.30
C ARG A 198 -45.47 5.29 6.53
N ARG A 199 -45.32 6.58 6.87
CA ARG A 199 -44.08 7.32 7.13
C ARG A 199 -43.67 7.29 8.62
N ARG A 200 -42.42 7.71 8.88
CA ARG A 200 -41.76 8.19 10.15
C ARG A 200 -41.38 7.06 11.12
N SER A 201 -40.27 7.10 11.87
CA SER A 201 -39.42 8.16 12.46
C SER A 201 -37.94 7.73 12.49
N ARG A 202 -36.95 8.56 12.15
CA ARG A 202 -36.05 9.30 13.07
C ARG A 202 -35.99 8.74 14.50
N ASP A 203 -34.87 8.11 14.84
CA ASP A 203 -34.10 8.17 16.09
C ASP A 203 -32.79 7.41 15.77
N GLY A 204 -31.56 7.86 16.02
CA GLY A 204 -31.09 8.69 17.12
C GLY A 204 -30.14 7.90 18.03
N GLU A 205 -29.27 7.04 17.50
CA GLU A 205 -28.34 6.26 18.34
C GLU A 205 -27.12 7.11 18.76
N ARG A 206 -27.19 7.57 20.02
CA ARG A 206 -26.08 8.12 20.79
C ARG A 206 -25.14 6.99 21.24
N LEU A 207 -23.84 7.18 21.00
CA LEU A 207 -22.75 6.43 21.64
C LEU A 207 -22.70 6.72 23.16
N PRO A 208 -22.47 5.70 24.02
CA PRO A 208 -22.32 5.91 25.45
C PRO A 208 -20.93 6.49 25.80
N ARG A 209 -20.95 7.58 26.57
CA ARG A 209 -19.79 8.23 27.18
C ARG A 209 -19.53 7.62 28.57
N HIS A 210 -18.51 6.81 28.73
CA HIS A 210 -17.90 6.57 30.06
C HIS A 210 -16.41 6.24 29.93
N PHE A 211 -15.56 7.26 30.09
CA PHE A 211 -14.24 7.12 30.70
C PHE A 211 -13.90 8.47 31.35
N ARG A 212 -14.15 8.58 32.66
CA ARG A 212 -13.68 9.70 33.48
C ARG A 212 -12.18 9.50 33.71
N ALA A 213 -11.36 10.36 33.13
CA ALA A 213 -9.95 10.47 33.50
C ALA A 213 -9.85 11.32 34.79
N SER A 214 -9.33 10.70 35.85
CA SER A 214 -8.96 11.37 37.10
C SER A 214 -7.74 12.24 36.87
N MET A 215 -7.92 13.55 36.98
CA MET A 215 -6.89 14.57 36.85
C MET A 215 -6.08 14.64 38.15
N VAL A 216 -4.86 14.10 38.14
CA VAL A 216 -3.87 14.31 39.21
C VAL A 216 -3.27 15.71 39.04
N ARG A 217 -3.59 16.62 39.97
CA ARG A 217 -2.95 17.93 40.10
C ARG A 217 -1.52 17.74 40.61
N ILE A 218 -0.53 17.98 39.75
CA ILE A 218 0.87 18.18 40.16
C ILE A 218 1.03 19.65 40.54
N ARG A 219 1.31 19.92 41.82
CA ARG A 219 1.69 21.24 42.32
C ARG A 219 3.10 21.57 41.84
N SER A 220 3.25 22.65 41.09
CA SER A 220 4.53 23.29 40.78
C SER A 220 5.08 24.00 42.02
N LYS A 221 6.33 23.70 42.40
CA LYS A 221 7.13 24.53 43.31
C LYS A 221 7.75 25.70 42.51
N PRO A 222 7.85 26.91 43.07
CA PRO A 222 8.50 28.02 42.39
C PRO A 222 10.03 27.91 42.44
N ALA A 223 10.68 28.40 41.38
CA ALA A 223 12.12 28.48 41.20
C ALA A 223 12.74 29.53 42.14
N SER A 224 13.80 29.16 42.85
CA SER A 224 14.68 30.09 43.56
C SER A 224 15.59 30.80 42.57
N SER A 225 15.43 32.11 42.45
CA SER A 225 16.34 33.03 41.78
C SER A 225 17.61 33.22 42.61
N THR A 226 18.77 32.90 42.05
CA THR A 226 20.07 33.43 42.51
C THR A 226 20.61 34.33 41.41
N SER A 227 20.55 35.63 41.67
CA SER A 227 21.26 36.64 40.90
C SER A 227 22.10 37.48 41.86
N THR A 228 23.30 37.77 41.36
CA THR A 228 24.10 38.99 41.58
C THR A 228 25.14 39.00 42.71
N SER A 229 26.36 39.14 42.21
CA SER A 229 27.63 39.60 42.78
C SER A 229 27.60 40.58 43.95
N ARG A 230 28.64 40.49 44.80
CA ARG A 230 29.68 41.53 45.02
C ARG A 230 30.74 41.05 46.03
N CYS A 231 31.96 41.56 45.80
CA CYS A 231 33.21 41.45 46.57
C CYS A 231 33.98 40.14 46.45
#